data_AF-A0A2D7BZQ9-F1
#
_entry.id   AF-A0A2D7BZQ9-F1
#
_cell.length_a   1.000
_cell.length_b   1.000
_cell.length_c   1.000
_cell.angle_alpha   90.00
_cell.angle_beta   90.00
_cell.angle_gamma   90.00
#
_symmetry.space_group_name_H-M   'P 1'
#
loop_
_entity.id
_entity.type
_entity.pdbx_description
1 polymer ?
#
loop_
_entity_poly.entity_id
_entity_poly.type
_entity_poly.pdbx_seq_one_letter_code
_entity_poly.pdbx_strand_id
1 'polypeptide(L)'
;MAAIVTDKIKKLFLEDLFSDFDSSSTRYYAGIGRSEIWNNTDATVTPQNRERDERDARMNLQSIKNITDKSFAVPRYNWSSGTQYSAYDDNHIGYPLQPFYVMNSNQEIYVCLQQGKDATGTPVNSTEQPTGNTTGVPFTTSDGYVWKFLYSIGALNASKFLSSAYMPVQFVDSDQAASVDATAEQVEQRAVEVAARVGELVGVAVTAGGTGYTSTPSATIIGDGTGAEITPVISGNALVNLLIKQDSAGNLGGTNPNGWSTGSFRGSGYNRAQVKITGVGNGATGRAIIGPSNGLGADPRDDLKSSAVMFNAKIDGNEGGDFLLGDNTFRQVLLLRSPLVADSADRPDDQLFTESTGNGLIKLELTSTNGTFVEDTTIEDQSTGAKAYIDTVDSVNGSLLTARLLVHQNETTGFTSFTSSNSVTDPSGNTGIVSQQLAGEFDPHTGELLYIDNRAAVDRSAEQIEDLKIVIQL
;
A
#
# COMPACT_ATOMS: atom_id res chain seq x y z
N MET A 1 -17.94 13.19 24.63
CA MET A 1 -17.37 11.85 24.83
C MET A 1 -16.27 11.68 23.80
N ALA A 2 -15.05 11.32 24.20
CA ALA A 2 -13.94 11.11 23.27
C ALA A 2 -13.57 9.63 23.27
N ALA A 3 -13.48 9.01 22.10
CA ALA A 3 -13.11 7.61 21.90
C ALA A 3 -12.19 7.51 20.67
N ILE A 4 -11.30 6.53 20.67
CA ILE A 4 -10.38 6.25 19.56
C ILE A 4 -10.38 4.75 19.23
N VAL A 5 -10.15 4.42 17.96
CA VAL A 5 -9.83 3.05 17.51
C VAL A 5 -8.32 2.90 17.52
N THR A 6 -7.82 1.82 18.12
CA THR A 6 -6.37 1.57 18.19
C THR A 6 -5.87 0.90 16.91
N ASP A 7 -4.58 1.06 16.62
CA ASP A 7 -3.95 0.44 15.44
C ASP A 7 -4.07 -1.09 15.43
N LYS A 8 -4.23 -1.71 16.59
CA LYS A 8 -4.48 -3.16 16.72
C LYS A 8 -5.79 -3.60 16.06
N ILE A 9 -6.85 -2.79 16.17
CA ILE A 9 -8.13 -3.09 15.50
C ILE A 9 -7.97 -2.92 13.99
N LYS A 10 -7.22 -1.90 13.53
CA LYS A 10 -6.93 -1.72 12.10
C LYS A 10 -6.18 -2.93 11.54
N LYS A 11 -5.12 -3.37 12.22
CA LYS A 11 -4.35 -4.57 11.84
C LYS A 11 -5.24 -5.82 11.79
N LEU A 12 -6.12 -6.01 12.78
CA LEU A 12 -7.05 -7.15 12.80
C LEU A 12 -7.94 -7.19 11.53
N PHE A 13 -8.50 -6.06 11.12
CA PHE A 13 -9.31 -6.01 9.89
C PHE A 13 -8.48 -6.24 8.62
N LEU A 14 -7.23 -5.77 8.57
CA LEU A 14 -6.34 -6.03 7.43
C LEU A 14 -5.91 -7.51 7.36
N GLU A 15 -5.70 -8.16 8.51
CA GLU A 15 -5.40 -9.59 8.57
C GLU A 15 -6.60 -10.45 8.15
N ASP A 16 -7.82 -10.03 8.48
CA ASP A 16 -9.06 -10.67 8.01
C ASP A 16 -9.21 -10.53 6.48
N LEU A 17 -8.91 -9.36 5.92
CA LEU A 17 -8.86 -9.16 4.47
C LEU A 17 -7.83 -10.07 3.79
N PHE A 18 -6.67 -10.31 4.42
CA PHE A 18 -5.68 -11.26 3.92
C PHE A 18 -6.22 -12.69 3.93
N SER A 19 -6.85 -13.10 5.03
CA SER A 19 -7.45 -14.43 5.15
C SER A 19 -8.56 -14.65 4.12
N ASP A 20 -9.36 -13.64 3.83
CA ASP A 20 -10.40 -13.72 2.81
C ASP A 20 -9.81 -13.79 1.40
N PHE A 21 -8.74 -13.05 1.12
CA PHE A 21 -8.01 -13.14 -0.15
C PHE A 21 -7.36 -14.52 -0.36
N ASP A 22 -6.80 -15.13 0.70
CA ASP A 22 -6.18 -16.45 0.63
C ASP A 22 -7.20 -17.61 0.58
N SER A 23 -8.48 -17.31 0.73
CA SER A 23 -9.56 -18.27 0.57
C SER A 23 -9.67 -18.72 -0.89
N SER A 24 -9.67 -20.03 -1.13
CA SER A 24 -9.86 -20.59 -2.48
C SER A 24 -11.25 -20.31 -3.09
N SER A 25 -12.19 -19.86 -2.27
CA SER A 25 -13.56 -19.51 -2.69
C SER A 25 -13.75 -18.03 -3.04
N THR A 26 -12.73 -17.20 -2.80
CA THR A 26 -12.79 -15.76 -3.06
C THR A 26 -11.74 -15.39 -4.10
N ARG A 27 -12.08 -14.48 -5.02
CA ARG A 27 -11.11 -13.88 -5.94
C ARG A 27 -11.26 -12.37 -5.95
N TYR A 28 -10.13 -11.69 -6.08
CA TYR A 28 -10.08 -10.25 -6.16
C TYR A 28 -9.63 -9.85 -7.56
N TYR A 29 -10.26 -8.82 -8.12
CA TYR A 29 -10.03 -8.38 -9.48
C TYR A 29 -9.74 -6.89 -9.51
N ALA A 30 -8.66 -6.50 -10.21
CA ALA A 30 -8.43 -5.12 -10.60
C ALA A 30 -9.22 -4.85 -11.88
N GLY A 31 -10.17 -3.94 -11.82
CA GLY A 31 -10.98 -3.53 -12.96
C GLY A 31 -10.50 -2.22 -13.56
N ILE A 32 -10.62 -2.09 -14.89
CA ILE A 32 -10.52 -0.81 -15.58
C ILE A 32 -11.83 -0.52 -16.29
N GLY A 33 -12.16 0.76 -16.42
CA GLY A 33 -13.35 1.17 -17.14
C GLY A 33 -13.44 2.65 -17.43
N ARG A 34 -14.60 3.03 -17.97
CA ARG A 34 -14.97 4.39 -18.35
C ARG A 34 -14.08 4.94 -19.48
N SER A 35 -14.39 4.54 -20.71
CA SER A 35 -13.90 5.17 -21.95
C SER A 35 -14.50 6.57 -22.15
N GLU A 36 -15.73 6.81 -21.68
CA GLU A 36 -16.38 8.11 -21.82
C GLU A 36 -15.70 9.22 -20.99
N ILE A 37 -15.69 10.42 -21.56
CA ILE A 37 -15.18 11.62 -20.87
C ILE A 37 -15.97 11.92 -19.59
N TRP A 38 -15.33 12.53 -18.59
CA TRP A 38 -16.00 12.94 -17.35
C TRP A 38 -17.03 14.05 -17.58
N ASN A 39 -16.69 15.00 -18.44
CA ASN A 39 -17.46 16.19 -18.78
C ASN A 39 -16.81 16.85 -20.02
N ASN A 40 -17.35 17.98 -20.47
CA ASN A 40 -16.85 18.70 -21.65
C ASN A 40 -15.37 19.12 -21.57
N THR A 41 -14.78 19.17 -20.38
CA THR A 41 -13.35 19.47 -20.16
C THR A 41 -12.53 18.25 -19.74
N ASP A 42 -13.19 17.07 -19.69
CA ASP A 42 -12.67 15.81 -19.18
C ASP A 42 -11.98 15.90 -17.80
N ALA A 43 -12.48 16.79 -16.94
CA ALA A 43 -11.91 16.99 -15.62
C ALA A 43 -12.25 15.81 -14.70
N THR A 44 -11.23 15.16 -14.15
CA THR A 44 -11.36 14.04 -13.20
C THR A 44 -12.25 14.42 -12.03
N VAL A 45 -13.25 13.58 -11.76
CA VAL A 45 -14.21 13.79 -10.67
C VAL A 45 -13.77 13.00 -9.44
N THR A 46 -13.78 13.63 -8.28
CA THR A 46 -13.51 12.92 -7.02
C THR A 46 -14.64 11.92 -6.71
N PRO A 47 -14.34 10.62 -6.58
CA PRO A 47 -15.37 9.62 -6.28
C PRO A 47 -15.99 9.90 -4.90
N GLN A 48 -17.29 9.61 -4.73
CA GLN A 48 -17.97 9.68 -3.44
C GLN A 48 -18.49 8.30 -3.05
N ASN A 49 -18.58 8.03 -1.75
CA ASN A 49 -19.16 6.78 -1.24
C ASN A 49 -20.70 6.86 -1.29
N ARG A 50 -21.25 6.76 -2.49
CA ARG A 50 -22.69 6.74 -2.77
C ARG A 50 -23.00 5.51 -3.60
N GLU A 51 -24.09 4.82 -3.30
CA GLU A 51 -24.54 3.64 -4.08
C GLU A 51 -24.74 3.96 -5.57
N ARG A 52 -25.09 5.22 -5.92
CA ARG A 52 -25.16 5.65 -7.32
C ARG A 52 -23.79 5.66 -7.99
N ASP A 53 -22.75 6.17 -7.32
CA ASP A 53 -21.40 6.25 -7.87
C ASP A 53 -20.82 4.83 -8.05
N GLU A 54 -21.14 3.90 -7.15
CA GLU A 54 -20.80 2.48 -7.30
C GLU A 54 -21.52 1.83 -8.49
N ARG A 55 -22.82 2.08 -8.63
CA ARG A 55 -23.61 1.55 -9.74
C ARG A 55 -23.12 2.11 -11.08
N ASP A 56 -22.86 3.41 -11.15
CA ASP A 56 -22.33 4.06 -12.35
C ASP A 56 -20.93 3.53 -12.70
N ALA A 57 -20.07 3.29 -11.71
CA ALA A 57 -18.75 2.68 -11.95
C ALA A 57 -18.88 1.27 -12.55
N ARG A 58 -19.83 0.47 -12.08
CA ARG A 58 -20.10 -0.88 -12.60
C ARG A 58 -20.63 -0.87 -14.03
N MET A 59 -21.54 0.05 -14.36
CA MET A 59 -22.07 0.19 -15.73
C MET A 59 -20.97 0.52 -16.75
N ASN A 60 -19.91 1.21 -16.32
CA ASN A 60 -18.81 1.64 -17.16
C ASN A 60 -17.58 0.71 -17.06
N LEU A 61 -17.65 -0.39 -16.32
CA LEU A 61 -16.55 -1.33 -16.16
C LEU A 61 -16.35 -2.14 -17.45
N GLN A 62 -15.12 -2.16 -17.96
CA GLN A 62 -14.80 -2.77 -19.24
C GLN A 62 -14.11 -4.12 -19.09
N SER A 63 -13.05 -4.16 -18.28
CA SER A 63 -12.15 -5.32 -18.22
C SER A 63 -11.69 -5.54 -16.78
N ILE A 64 -11.46 -6.80 -16.42
CA ILE A 64 -10.93 -7.18 -15.11
C ILE A 64 -9.72 -8.10 -15.24
N LYS A 65 -8.76 -7.96 -14.31
CA LYS A 65 -7.60 -8.84 -14.14
C LYS A 65 -7.60 -9.40 -12.72
N ASN A 66 -7.49 -10.71 -12.59
CA ASN A 66 -7.37 -11.38 -11.30
C ASN A 66 -6.09 -10.91 -10.59
N ILE A 67 -6.22 -10.51 -9.33
CA ILE A 67 -5.12 -10.09 -8.47
C ILE A 67 -4.60 -11.33 -7.76
N THR A 68 -3.31 -11.62 -7.95
CA THR A 68 -2.63 -12.73 -7.27
C THR A 68 -1.68 -12.27 -6.17
N ASP A 69 -1.33 -10.98 -6.17
CA ASP A 69 -0.26 -10.43 -5.36
C ASP A 69 -0.81 -9.35 -4.41
N LYS A 70 -0.48 -9.50 -3.11
CA LYS A 70 -0.83 -8.55 -2.04
C LYS A 70 0.33 -8.38 -1.06
N SER A 71 0.41 -7.21 -0.43
CA SER A 71 1.38 -6.93 0.63
C SER A 71 0.83 -5.86 1.58
N PHE A 72 1.23 -5.88 2.85
CA PHE A 72 1.01 -4.70 3.69
C PHE A 72 1.87 -3.56 3.15
N ALA A 73 1.46 -2.32 3.34
CA ALA A 73 2.15 -1.15 2.80
C ALA A 73 2.26 -0.04 3.83
N VAL A 74 3.37 0.69 3.77
CA VAL A 74 3.60 1.92 4.55
C VAL A 74 4.03 3.05 3.62
N PRO A 75 3.84 4.32 3.99
CA PRO A 75 4.35 5.43 3.22
C PRO A 75 5.85 5.31 2.99
N ARG A 76 6.29 5.61 1.78
CA ARG A 76 7.69 5.52 1.39
C ARG A 76 8.43 6.80 1.76
N TYR A 77 9.45 6.68 2.61
CA TYR A 77 10.38 7.75 2.91
C TYR A 77 11.80 7.31 2.53
N ASN A 78 12.38 7.97 1.52
CA ASN A 78 13.77 7.72 1.15
C ASN A 78 14.70 8.59 2.00
N TRP A 79 15.84 8.04 2.39
CA TRP A 79 16.88 8.83 3.05
C TRP A 79 17.45 9.88 2.08
N SER A 80 17.73 11.08 2.57
CA SER A 80 18.41 12.15 1.84
C SER A 80 19.34 12.94 2.79
N SER A 81 20.54 13.23 2.31
CA SER A 81 21.51 14.03 3.06
C SER A 81 20.99 15.45 3.26
N GLY A 82 21.18 16.01 4.45
CA GLY A 82 20.70 17.33 4.82
C GLY A 82 19.28 17.36 5.40
N THR A 83 18.61 16.21 5.50
CA THR A 83 17.26 16.10 6.08
C THR A 83 17.32 15.72 7.57
N GLN A 84 16.39 16.23 8.37
CA GLN A 84 16.21 15.82 9.76
C GLN A 84 15.24 14.65 9.85
N TYR A 85 15.56 13.66 10.69
CA TYR A 85 14.70 12.51 10.97
C TYR A 85 14.32 12.48 12.46
N SER A 86 13.10 12.06 12.77
CA SER A 86 12.66 11.91 14.16
C SER A 86 13.12 10.57 14.71
N ALA A 87 13.38 10.46 16.01
CA ALA A 87 13.47 9.15 16.64
C ALA A 87 12.07 8.51 16.75
N TYR A 88 12.01 7.18 16.78
CA TYR A 88 10.81 6.45 17.16
C TYR A 88 10.33 6.91 18.53
N ASP A 89 9.03 7.19 18.63
CA ASP A 89 8.39 7.65 19.86
C ASP A 89 7.01 6.99 20.01
N ASP A 90 6.79 6.38 21.19
CA ASP A 90 5.55 5.71 21.58
C ASP A 90 4.40 6.69 21.86
N ASN A 91 4.72 7.98 22.01
CA ASN A 91 3.74 9.05 22.16
C ASN A 91 3.34 9.71 20.82
N HIS A 92 3.87 9.24 19.70
CA HIS A 92 3.56 9.81 18.39
C HIS A 92 2.35 9.13 17.72
N ILE A 93 1.44 9.93 17.18
CA ILE A 93 0.27 9.43 16.45
C ILE A 93 0.63 9.29 14.98
N GLY A 94 0.44 8.11 14.40
CA GLY A 94 0.76 7.84 12.99
C GLY A 94 2.22 8.16 12.66
N TYR A 95 2.41 8.86 11.53
CA TYR A 95 3.72 9.24 11.01
C TYR A 95 4.03 10.73 11.28
N PRO A 96 5.18 11.04 11.90
CA PRO A 96 5.62 12.42 12.06
C PRO A 96 5.93 13.07 10.72
N LEU A 97 5.87 14.42 10.70
CA LEU A 97 6.28 15.21 9.53
C LEU A 97 7.72 14.90 9.12
N GLN A 98 8.64 14.80 10.09
CA GLN A 98 9.96 14.21 9.87
C GLN A 98 9.90 12.71 10.20
N PRO A 99 10.04 11.80 9.22
CA PRO A 99 9.79 10.39 9.42
C PRO A 99 10.80 9.77 10.41
N PHE A 100 10.36 8.72 11.11
CA PHE A 100 11.21 7.97 12.05
C PHE A 100 11.87 6.74 11.40
N TYR A 101 11.58 6.46 10.15
CA TYR A 101 12.22 5.40 9.37
C TYR A 101 12.54 5.91 7.98
N VAL A 102 13.50 5.24 7.33
CA VAL A 102 13.94 5.55 5.98
C VAL A 102 14.29 4.29 5.21
N MET A 103 14.15 4.36 3.89
CA MET A 103 14.75 3.43 2.95
C MET A 103 16.05 4.03 2.39
N ASN A 104 17.14 3.26 2.42
CA ASN A 104 18.41 3.69 1.85
C ASN A 104 18.52 3.40 0.34
N SER A 105 19.68 3.64 -0.26
CA SER A 105 19.92 3.39 -1.69
C SER A 105 19.87 1.91 -2.08
N ASN A 106 20.10 1.01 -1.13
CA ASN A 106 20.08 -0.44 -1.33
C ASN A 106 18.69 -1.06 -1.08
N GLN A 107 17.66 -0.24 -0.87
CA GLN A 107 16.31 -0.69 -0.50
C GLN A 107 16.25 -1.42 0.85
N GLU A 108 17.17 -1.08 1.76
CA GLU A 108 17.18 -1.53 3.15
C GLU A 108 16.42 -0.51 4.02
N ILE A 109 15.58 -0.99 4.94
CA ILE A 109 14.75 -0.16 5.82
C ILE A 109 15.40 -0.06 7.19
N TYR A 110 15.55 1.18 7.65
CA TYR A 110 16.07 1.49 8.97
C TYR A 110 15.10 2.35 9.76
N VAL A 111 14.99 2.07 11.05
CA VAL A 111 14.29 2.90 12.03
C VAL A 111 15.30 3.71 12.84
N CYS A 112 15.02 5.00 12.99
CA CYS A 112 15.78 5.92 13.83
C CYS A 112 15.39 5.70 15.29
N LEU A 113 16.33 5.23 16.10
CA LEU A 113 16.14 5.06 17.54
C LEU A 113 16.52 6.31 18.33
N GLN A 114 17.41 7.13 17.76
CA GLN A 114 17.88 8.36 18.36
C GLN A 114 18.20 9.38 17.26
N GLN A 115 17.63 10.57 17.40
CA GLN A 115 17.91 11.69 16.53
C GLN A 115 19.27 12.30 16.89
N GLY A 116 20.08 12.60 15.86
CA GLY A 116 21.31 13.38 16.03
C GLY A 116 21.01 14.76 16.59
N LYS A 117 21.76 15.16 17.62
CA LYS A 117 21.65 16.48 18.25
C LYS A 117 23.03 17.07 18.49
N ASP A 118 23.10 18.40 18.44
CA ASP A 118 24.32 19.12 18.81
C ASP A 118 24.52 19.16 20.34
N ALA A 119 25.61 19.80 20.78
CA ALA A 119 25.93 19.95 22.20
C ALA A 119 24.91 20.79 23.00
N THR A 120 23.98 21.48 22.32
CA THR A 120 22.89 22.24 22.95
C THR A 120 21.58 21.44 23.00
N GLY A 121 21.57 20.21 22.46
CA GLY A 121 20.38 19.37 22.35
C GLY A 121 19.47 19.72 21.17
N THR A 122 19.92 20.58 20.26
CA THR A 122 19.17 20.96 19.06
C THR A 122 19.32 19.88 18.00
N PRO A 123 18.22 19.44 17.35
CA PRO A 123 18.29 18.47 16.25
C PRO A 123 19.23 18.92 15.12
N VAL A 124 20.10 18.02 14.66
CA VAL A 124 20.99 18.25 13.50
C VAL A 124 20.49 17.49 12.27
N ASN A 125 20.89 17.95 11.09
CA ASN A 125 20.59 17.25 9.84
C ASN A 125 21.40 15.96 9.75
N SER A 126 20.79 14.88 9.26
CA SER A 126 21.54 13.66 8.94
C SER A 126 22.39 13.90 7.70
N THR A 127 23.67 13.59 7.79
CA THR A 127 24.65 13.72 6.70
C THR A 127 25.16 12.37 6.22
N GLU A 128 24.97 11.32 7.02
CA GLU A 128 25.41 9.97 6.73
C GLU A 128 24.21 9.02 6.60
N GLN A 129 24.14 8.29 5.49
CA GLN A 129 23.08 7.34 5.23
C GLN A 129 23.25 6.09 6.10
N PRO A 130 22.19 5.55 6.72
CA PRO A 130 22.29 4.26 7.38
C PRO A 130 22.51 3.13 6.35
N THR A 131 23.56 2.35 6.54
CA THR A 131 23.92 1.20 5.69
C THR A 131 24.57 0.08 6.51
N GLY A 132 24.31 -1.18 6.17
CA GLY A 132 24.85 -2.35 6.85
C GLY A 132 24.21 -2.65 8.21
N ASN A 133 24.90 -3.42 9.06
CA ASN A 133 24.36 -3.90 10.36
C ASN A 133 23.00 -4.61 10.20
N THR A 134 22.88 -5.45 9.17
CA THR A 134 21.63 -6.12 8.79
C THR A 134 21.19 -7.24 9.74
N THR A 135 21.93 -7.44 10.83
CA THR A 135 21.56 -8.34 11.94
C THR A 135 20.54 -7.71 12.91
N GLY A 136 20.09 -6.48 12.64
CA GLY A 136 19.13 -5.77 13.50
C GLY A 136 19.75 -5.19 14.77
N VAL A 137 21.08 -5.18 14.87
CA VAL A 137 21.81 -4.54 15.98
C VAL A 137 21.88 -3.04 15.73
N PRO A 138 21.45 -2.18 16.67
CA PRO A 138 21.57 -0.74 16.53
C PRO A 138 23.01 -0.27 16.38
N PHE A 139 23.24 0.72 15.53
CA PHE A 139 24.54 1.37 15.34
C PHE A 139 24.40 2.89 15.25
N THR A 140 25.50 3.59 15.51
CA THR A 140 25.54 5.07 15.52
C THR A 140 26.30 5.56 14.29
N THR A 141 25.74 6.53 13.57
CA THR A 141 26.41 7.24 12.47
C THR A 141 27.18 8.46 13.00
N SER A 142 28.12 8.98 12.23
CA SER A 142 28.98 10.11 12.63
C SER A 142 28.22 11.42 12.88
N ASP A 143 27.02 11.55 12.32
CA ASP A 143 26.08 12.66 12.56
C ASP A 143 25.26 12.52 13.86
N GLY A 144 25.53 11.48 14.67
CA GLY A 144 24.95 11.27 15.99
C GLY A 144 23.58 10.58 15.98
N TYR A 145 23.08 10.17 14.81
CA TYR A 145 21.88 9.36 14.70
C TYR A 145 22.17 7.91 15.10
N VAL A 146 21.18 7.25 15.71
CA VAL A 146 21.23 5.80 15.98
C VAL A 146 20.15 5.13 15.13
N TRP A 147 20.57 4.16 14.33
CA TRP A 147 19.71 3.44 13.41
C TRP A 147 19.68 1.96 13.76
N LYS A 148 18.56 1.31 13.46
CA LYS A 148 18.39 -0.14 13.50
C LYS A 148 17.79 -0.61 12.20
N PHE A 149 18.42 -1.61 11.59
CA PHE A 149 17.90 -2.30 10.42
C PHE A 149 16.66 -3.12 10.78
N LEU A 150 15.66 -3.15 9.88
CA LEU A 150 14.47 -3.98 10.01
C LEU A 150 14.44 -5.10 8.96
N TYR A 151 14.45 -4.73 7.67
CA TYR A 151 14.40 -5.66 6.54
C TYR A 151 14.86 -5.00 5.25
N SER A 152 15.08 -5.81 4.22
CA SER A 152 15.43 -5.40 2.86
C SER A 152 14.29 -5.72 1.90
N ILE A 153 14.00 -4.83 0.95
CA ILE A 153 13.02 -5.11 -0.11
C ILE A 153 13.76 -5.79 -1.28
N GLY A 154 13.48 -7.07 -1.51
CA GLY A 154 14.01 -7.80 -2.67
C GLY A 154 13.44 -7.30 -4.00
N ALA A 155 14.16 -7.54 -5.10
CA ALA A 155 13.83 -7.03 -6.43
C ALA A 155 12.41 -7.40 -6.93
N LEU A 156 11.92 -8.61 -6.61
CA LEU A 156 10.57 -9.05 -6.96
C LEU A 156 9.49 -8.23 -6.24
N ASN A 157 9.64 -8.06 -4.91
CA ASN A 157 8.74 -7.24 -4.11
C ASN A 157 8.82 -5.77 -4.50
N ALA A 158 10.01 -5.27 -4.85
CA ALA A 158 10.18 -3.92 -5.36
C ALA A 158 9.42 -3.72 -6.69
N SER A 159 9.55 -4.67 -7.63
CA SER A 159 8.81 -4.62 -8.89
C SER A 159 7.30 -4.60 -8.69
N LYS A 160 6.78 -5.45 -7.79
CA LYS A 160 5.34 -5.61 -7.55
C LYS A 160 4.71 -4.54 -6.68
N PHE A 161 5.42 -4.01 -5.68
CA PHE A 161 4.79 -3.22 -4.61
C PHE A 161 5.47 -1.89 -4.30
N LEU A 162 6.68 -1.63 -4.80
CA LEU A 162 7.29 -0.32 -4.58
C LEU A 162 6.66 0.71 -5.52
N SER A 163 6.19 1.83 -4.95
CA SER A 163 5.67 2.97 -5.70
C SER A 163 6.38 4.26 -5.30
N SER A 164 5.97 5.39 -5.87
CA SER A 164 6.46 6.71 -5.45
C SER A 164 6.04 7.07 -4.02
N ALA A 165 4.88 6.58 -3.58
CA ALA A 165 4.25 6.96 -2.31
C ALA A 165 4.28 5.86 -1.23
N TYR A 166 4.39 4.58 -1.63
CA TYR A 166 4.29 3.44 -0.71
C TYR A 166 5.40 2.41 -0.95
N MET A 167 5.71 1.66 0.10
CA MET A 167 6.64 0.53 0.08
C MET A 167 6.03 -0.67 0.81
N PRO A 168 6.33 -1.91 0.38
CA PRO A 168 5.80 -3.12 1.01
C PRO A 168 6.45 -3.35 2.38
N VAL A 169 5.65 -3.93 3.28
CA VAL A 169 6.09 -4.45 4.57
C VAL A 169 5.47 -5.83 4.75
N GLN A 170 6.20 -6.76 5.35
CA GLN A 170 5.74 -8.12 5.58
C GLN A 170 6.28 -8.63 6.92
N PHE A 171 5.63 -9.66 7.43
CA PHE A 171 6.17 -10.51 8.50
C PHE A 171 6.62 -11.83 7.87
N VAL A 172 7.76 -12.37 8.29
CA VAL A 172 8.29 -13.63 7.75
C VAL A 172 8.27 -14.70 8.84
N ASP A 173 7.32 -15.63 8.77
CA ASP A 173 7.29 -16.72 9.74
C ASP A 173 8.45 -17.71 9.56
N SER A 174 8.59 -18.66 10.49
CA SER A 174 9.65 -19.66 10.47
C SER A 174 9.60 -20.58 9.26
N ASP A 175 8.41 -20.88 8.75
CA ASP A 175 8.21 -21.83 7.66
C ASP A 175 8.55 -21.16 6.33
N GLN A 176 8.16 -19.90 6.15
CA GLN A 176 8.56 -19.06 5.02
C GLN A 176 10.07 -18.90 4.95
N ALA A 177 10.74 -18.58 6.07
CA ALA A 177 12.19 -18.42 6.12
C ALA A 177 12.96 -19.74 5.94
N ALA A 178 12.35 -20.88 6.26
CA ALA A 178 12.95 -22.21 6.10
C ALA A 178 12.62 -22.87 4.74
N SER A 179 11.76 -22.25 3.94
CA SER A 179 11.38 -22.74 2.61
C SER A 179 12.60 -22.83 1.68
N VAL A 180 12.56 -23.79 0.75
CA VAL A 180 13.57 -23.91 -0.32
C VAL A 180 13.56 -22.71 -1.27
N ASP A 181 12.43 -21.98 -1.32
CA ASP A 181 12.23 -20.80 -2.15
C ASP A 181 12.44 -19.49 -1.37
N ALA A 182 12.87 -19.57 -0.10
CA ALA A 182 13.10 -18.39 0.73
C ALA A 182 14.19 -17.50 0.13
N THR A 183 13.92 -16.20 0.02
CA THR A 183 14.93 -15.25 -0.45
C THR A 183 15.92 -14.90 0.66
N ALA A 184 17.11 -14.40 0.29
CA ALA A 184 18.11 -14.00 1.26
C ALA A 184 17.59 -12.89 2.19
N GLU A 185 16.76 -11.98 1.67
CA GLU A 185 16.13 -10.91 2.44
C GLU A 185 15.13 -11.44 3.46
N GLN A 186 14.38 -12.51 3.14
CA GLN A 186 13.47 -13.16 4.07
C GLN A 186 14.21 -13.85 5.22
N VAL A 187 15.33 -14.52 4.92
CA VAL A 187 16.17 -15.15 5.95
C VAL A 187 16.83 -14.10 6.85
N GLU A 188 17.29 -13.00 6.27
CA GLU A 188 17.86 -11.86 7.00
C GLU A 188 16.82 -11.18 7.90
N GLN A 189 15.63 -10.88 7.37
CA GLN A 189 14.52 -10.34 8.14
C GLN A 189 14.17 -11.28 9.31
N ARG A 190 14.10 -12.59 9.07
CA ARG A 190 13.80 -13.55 10.13
C ARG A 190 14.84 -13.53 11.26
N ALA A 191 16.11 -13.33 10.94
CA ALA A 191 17.16 -13.20 11.95
C ALA A 191 16.94 -11.95 12.83
N VAL A 192 16.48 -10.84 12.24
CA VAL A 192 16.10 -9.63 12.98
C VAL A 192 14.90 -9.88 13.88
N GLU A 193 13.86 -10.55 13.36
CA GLU A 193 12.63 -10.85 14.12
C GLU A 193 12.90 -11.72 15.34
N VAL A 194 13.77 -12.72 15.21
CA VAL A 194 14.17 -13.59 16.33
C VAL A 194 15.11 -12.88 17.30
N ALA A 195 15.89 -11.91 16.84
CA ALA A 195 16.79 -11.11 17.67
C ALA A 195 16.07 -9.97 18.43
N ALA A 196 14.83 -9.66 18.07
CA ALA A 196 14.02 -8.64 18.73
C ALA A 196 13.78 -8.97 20.20
N ARG A 197 13.77 -7.93 21.05
CA ARG A 197 13.69 -8.07 22.50
C ARG A 197 12.41 -7.47 23.04
N VAL A 198 11.59 -8.33 23.64
CA VAL A 198 10.34 -7.93 24.31
C VAL A 198 10.61 -6.93 25.43
N GLY A 199 9.91 -5.80 25.40
CA GLY A 199 9.98 -4.77 26.44
C GLY A 199 11.34 -4.07 26.53
N GLU A 200 12.10 -3.96 25.42
CA GLU A 200 13.30 -3.12 25.38
C GLU A 200 12.97 -1.62 25.34
N LEU A 201 13.84 -0.79 25.93
CA LEU A 201 13.74 0.67 25.73
C LEU A 201 14.27 1.04 24.34
N VAL A 202 13.36 1.45 23.47
CA VAL A 202 13.69 1.97 22.14
C VAL A 202 14.36 3.33 22.22
N GLY A 203 14.05 4.13 23.24
CA GLY A 203 14.70 5.42 23.45
C GLY A 203 14.34 6.06 24.78
N VAL A 204 14.82 7.29 24.94
CA VAL A 204 14.47 8.17 26.06
C VAL A 204 14.33 9.60 25.55
N ALA A 205 13.39 10.34 26.12
CA ALA A 205 13.12 11.73 25.76
C ALA A 205 13.19 12.64 26.99
N VAL A 206 13.72 13.85 26.83
CA VAL A 206 13.61 14.92 27.83
C VAL A 206 12.24 15.57 27.69
N THR A 207 11.46 15.61 28.76
CA THR A 207 10.15 16.29 28.79
C THR A 207 10.24 17.68 29.43
N ALA A 208 11.19 17.89 30.33
CA ALA A 208 11.56 19.21 30.82
C ALA A 208 13.07 19.22 31.12
N GLY A 209 13.78 20.26 30.66
CA GLY A 209 15.22 20.38 30.88
C GLY A 209 15.61 20.84 32.29
N GLY A 210 14.68 21.43 33.03
CA GLY A 210 14.95 22.00 34.35
C GLY A 210 16.02 23.10 34.34
N THR A 211 16.52 23.45 35.52
CA THR A 211 17.55 24.50 35.69
C THR A 211 18.50 24.16 36.84
N GLY A 212 19.67 24.80 36.87
CA GLY A 212 20.63 24.69 37.97
C GLY A 212 21.50 23.42 37.94
N TYR A 213 21.55 22.72 36.80
CA TYR A 213 22.39 21.54 36.63
C TYR A 213 23.85 21.92 36.35
N THR A 214 24.63 22.15 37.42
CA THR A 214 26.05 22.53 37.33
C THR A 214 27.01 21.36 37.16
N SER A 215 26.52 20.12 37.29
CA SER A 215 27.22 18.88 36.98
C SER A 215 26.24 17.87 36.39
N THR A 216 26.71 16.91 35.59
CA THR A 216 25.85 15.88 35.00
C THR A 216 25.10 15.12 36.10
N PRO A 217 23.75 15.13 36.10
CA PRO A 217 22.97 14.41 37.10
C PRO A 217 23.07 12.89 36.87
N SER A 218 22.67 12.11 37.87
CA SER A 218 22.42 10.68 37.70
C SER A 218 21.00 10.48 37.17
N ALA A 219 20.85 9.69 36.11
CA ALA A 219 19.54 9.24 35.65
C ALA A 219 19.46 7.71 35.64
N THR A 220 18.35 7.18 36.15
CA THR A 220 18.10 5.74 36.20
C THR A 220 16.70 5.43 35.67
N ILE A 221 16.53 4.20 35.19
CA ILE A 221 15.22 3.66 34.80
C ILE A 221 14.65 2.88 35.98
N ILE A 222 13.44 3.24 36.39
CA ILE A 222 12.64 2.50 37.38
C ILE A 222 11.49 1.84 36.64
N GLY A 223 11.35 0.53 36.75
CA GLY A 223 10.33 -0.22 36.03
C GLY A 223 10.27 -1.68 36.45
N ASP A 224 9.51 -2.46 35.70
CA ASP A 224 9.42 -3.92 35.82
C ASP A 224 10.50 -4.69 35.04
N GLY A 225 11.17 -4.03 34.09
CA GLY A 225 12.29 -4.60 33.35
C GLY A 225 13.66 -4.43 34.03
N THR A 226 14.71 -4.89 33.36
CA THR A 226 16.09 -4.88 33.85
C THR A 226 17.09 -4.47 32.77
N GLY A 227 18.28 -3.99 33.17
CA GLY A 227 19.42 -3.75 32.29
C GLY A 227 19.43 -2.42 31.52
N ALA A 228 18.38 -1.59 31.62
CA ALA A 228 18.38 -0.30 30.95
C ALA A 228 19.27 0.73 31.67
N GLU A 229 20.21 1.32 30.94
CA GLU A 229 21.13 2.33 31.43
C GLU A 229 21.12 3.55 30.51
N ILE A 230 21.08 4.76 31.10
CA ILE A 230 20.97 6.02 30.37
C ILE A 230 21.98 7.05 30.85
N THR A 231 22.37 7.94 29.95
CA THR A 231 23.35 9.00 30.19
C THR A 231 22.71 10.38 29.97
N PRO A 232 22.63 11.23 30.99
CA PRO A 232 22.20 12.62 30.85
C PRO A 232 23.23 13.49 30.14
N VAL A 233 22.74 14.44 29.33
CA VAL A 233 23.56 15.48 28.69
C VAL A 233 23.05 16.83 29.14
N ILE A 234 23.94 17.64 29.71
CA ILE A 234 23.62 18.99 30.17
C ILE A 234 24.32 20.04 29.30
N SER A 235 23.66 21.17 29.11
CA SER A 235 24.22 22.36 28.46
C SER A 235 23.50 23.60 29.00
N GLY A 236 24.24 24.68 29.22
CA GLY A 236 23.67 25.92 29.75
C GLY A 236 22.97 25.76 31.12
N ASN A 237 23.47 24.86 31.98
CA ASN A 237 22.87 24.52 33.29
C ASN A 237 21.47 23.87 33.23
N ALA A 238 21.09 23.29 32.09
CA ALA A 238 19.86 22.54 31.89
C ALA A 238 20.15 21.15 31.29
N LEU A 239 19.26 20.19 31.53
CA LEU A 239 19.25 18.91 30.84
C LEU A 239 18.77 19.12 29.41
N VAL A 240 19.63 18.86 28.43
CA VAL A 240 19.34 19.05 27.01
C VAL A 240 19.11 17.75 26.26
N ASN A 241 19.61 16.63 26.79
CA ASN A 241 19.37 15.32 26.21
C ASN A 241 19.43 14.19 27.25
N LEU A 242 18.79 13.07 26.90
CA LEU A 242 18.99 11.78 27.55
C LEU A 242 19.35 10.80 26.45
N LEU A 243 20.39 9.99 26.69
CA LEU A 243 20.89 9.01 25.73
C LEU A 243 20.80 7.63 26.36
N ILE A 244 20.53 6.61 25.54
CA ILE A 244 20.86 5.24 25.95
C ILE A 244 22.38 5.16 26.12
N LYS A 245 22.84 4.51 27.19
CA LYS A 245 24.28 4.40 27.44
C LYS A 245 25.00 3.70 26.29
N GLN A 246 26.21 4.16 26.03
CA GLN A 246 27.18 3.52 25.15
C GLN A 246 28.40 3.11 25.96
N ASP A 247 29.12 2.07 25.50
CA ASP A 247 30.42 1.73 26.06
C ASP A 247 31.51 2.72 25.60
N SER A 248 32.75 2.56 26.09
CA SER A 248 33.87 3.43 25.74
C SER A 248 34.27 3.39 24.25
N ALA A 249 33.79 2.39 23.50
CA ALA A 249 33.99 2.26 22.05
C ALA A 249 32.77 2.73 21.25
N GLY A 250 31.74 3.29 21.90
CA GLY A 250 30.51 3.76 21.26
C GLY A 250 29.50 2.66 20.96
N ASN A 251 29.73 1.42 21.41
CA ASN A 251 28.80 0.33 21.19
C ASN A 251 27.56 0.47 22.07
N LEU A 252 26.42 0.08 21.51
CA LEU A 252 25.13 0.04 22.19
C LEU A 252 24.86 -1.31 22.89
N GLY A 253 25.77 -2.28 22.71
CA GLY A 253 25.77 -3.56 23.40
C GLY A 253 26.16 -3.37 24.87
N GLY A 254 25.21 -3.57 25.77
CA GLY A 254 25.36 -3.23 27.19
C GLY A 254 25.53 -4.41 28.12
N THR A 255 25.10 -4.23 29.36
CA THR A 255 25.16 -5.27 30.40
C THR A 255 24.19 -6.41 30.08
N ASN A 256 24.57 -7.62 30.51
CA ASN A 256 23.75 -8.82 30.40
C ASN A 256 23.28 -9.22 31.81
N PRO A 257 22.10 -8.75 32.25
CA PRO A 257 21.49 -9.26 33.47
C PRO A 257 21.04 -10.71 33.21
N ASN A 258 21.91 -11.67 33.55
CA ASN A 258 21.78 -13.13 33.51
C ASN A 258 20.75 -13.73 32.52
N GLY A 259 21.27 -14.41 31.48
CA GLY A 259 20.50 -15.29 30.61
C GLY A 259 20.28 -14.79 29.19
N TRP A 260 20.78 -13.61 28.81
CA TRP A 260 20.68 -13.12 27.43
C TRP A 260 21.86 -13.61 26.59
N SER A 261 21.63 -13.86 25.30
CA SER A 261 22.70 -14.20 24.35
C SER A 261 23.65 -13.02 24.08
N THR A 262 23.18 -11.78 24.23
CA THR A 262 24.01 -10.56 24.06
C THR A 262 23.50 -9.47 25.01
N GLY A 263 24.39 -8.74 25.69
CA GLY A 263 23.98 -7.65 26.59
C GLY A 263 23.43 -6.43 25.84
N SER A 264 22.62 -5.58 26.50
CA SER A 264 22.02 -4.38 25.91
C SER A 264 21.76 -3.32 26.96
N PHE A 265 22.23 -2.08 26.73
CA PHE A 265 21.95 -0.94 27.62
C PHE A 265 20.51 -0.44 27.50
N ARG A 266 19.74 -1.00 26.57
CA ARG A 266 18.30 -0.77 26.43
C ARG A 266 17.47 -1.63 27.39
N GLY A 267 18.10 -2.65 27.97
CA GLY A 267 17.43 -3.60 28.84
C GLY A 267 16.35 -4.43 28.14
N SER A 268 15.52 -5.12 28.92
CA SER A 268 14.33 -5.83 28.43
C SER A 268 13.31 -6.05 29.54
N GLY A 269 12.10 -6.48 29.16
CA GLY A 269 11.02 -6.83 30.08
C GLY A 269 10.28 -5.62 30.68
N TYR A 270 10.48 -4.42 30.14
CA TYR A 270 9.74 -3.23 30.58
C TYR A 270 8.36 -3.19 29.93
N ASN A 271 7.30 -3.22 30.74
CA ASN A 271 5.95 -2.78 30.35
C ASN A 271 5.62 -1.41 30.95
N ARG A 272 6.36 -1.02 31.99
CA ARG A 272 6.29 0.30 32.62
C ARG A 272 7.68 0.76 32.97
N ALA A 273 8.04 1.96 32.55
CA ALA A 273 9.34 2.54 32.82
C ALA A 273 9.20 4.04 33.14
N GLN A 274 9.91 4.47 34.18
CA GLN A 274 10.02 5.85 34.59
C GLN A 274 11.49 6.25 34.57
N VAL A 275 11.79 7.39 33.94
CA VAL A 275 13.10 8.03 34.06
C VAL A 275 13.13 8.81 35.38
N LYS A 276 14.04 8.43 36.28
CA LYS A 276 14.31 9.18 37.52
C LYS A 276 15.64 9.90 37.40
N ILE A 277 15.61 11.23 37.51
CA ILE A 277 16.80 12.09 37.48
C ILE A 277 17.06 12.59 38.91
N THR A 278 18.30 12.48 39.37
CA THR A 278 18.76 12.93 40.69
C THR A 278 20.12 13.63 40.56
N GLY A 279 20.36 14.68 41.34
CA GLY A 279 21.61 15.45 41.26
C GLY A 279 21.43 16.89 41.71
N VAL A 280 22.45 17.72 41.48
CA VAL A 280 22.38 19.18 41.71
C VAL A 280 21.65 19.83 40.53
N GLY A 281 20.49 20.44 40.80
CA GLY A 281 19.56 20.99 39.81
C GLY A 281 18.11 20.67 40.16
N ASN A 282 17.14 21.32 39.51
CA ASN A 282 15.72 21.13 39.78
C ASN A 282 14.88 21.11 38.50
N GLY A 283 13.79 20.34 38.54
CA GLY A 283 12.72 20.38 37.54
C GLY A 283 13.02 19.69 36.21
N ALA A 284 14.12 18.92 36.08
CA ALA A 284 14.29 18.08 34.90
C ALA A 284 13.46 16.80 34.98
N THR A 285 12.78 16.47 33.90
CA THR A 285 11.99 15.26 33.74
C THR A 285 12.26 14.61 32.40
N GLY A 286 12.12 13.28 32.34
CA GLY A 286 12.25 12.51 31.12
C GLY A 286 11.18 11.42 31.02
N ARG A 287 11.08 10.83 29.84
CA ARG A 287 10.20 9.70 29.51
C ARG A 287 11.03 8.57 28.90
N ALA A 288 10.75 7.35 29.32
CA ALA A 288 11.25 6.15 28.65
C ALA A 288 10.31 5.81 27.49
N ILE A 289 10.87 5.50 26.33
CA ILE A 289 10.13 5.11 25.13
C ILE A 289 10.24 3.59 25.01
N ILE A 290 9.11 2.91 25.08
CA ILE A 290 9.03 1.45 24.98
C ILE A 290 8.59 1.08 23.56
N GLY A 291 9.23 0.07 22.98
CA GLY A 291 8.88 -0.41 21.65
C GLY A 291 7.55 -1.17 21.59
N PRO A 292 7.21 -1.72 20.41
CA PRO A 292 6.08 -2.63 20.25
C PRO A 292 6.16 -3.82 21.21
N SER A 293 5.02 -4.46 21.49
CA SER A 293 4.92 -5.48 22.54
C SER A 293 5.82 -6.69 22.32
N ASN A 294 6.13 -7.03 21.06
CA ASN A 294 7.01 -8.15 20.72
C ASN A 294 8.50 -7.74 20.65
N GLY A 295 8.80 -6.46 20.89
CA GLY A 295 10.11 -5.87 20.66
C GLY A 295 10.20 -5.23 19.27
N LEU A 296 11.04 -4.19 19.15
CA LEU A 296 11.26 -3.52 17.88
C LEU A 296 12.03 -4.47 16.94
N GLY A 297 11.57 -4.64 15.71
CA GLY A 297 12.12 -5.58 14.73
C GLY A 297 11.44 -6.96 14.72
N ALA A 298 10.55 -7.24 15.68
CA ALA A 298 9.86 -8.54 15.75
C ALA A 298 8.77 -8.70 14.67
N ASP A 299 8.14 -7.58 14.30
CA ASP A 299 7.16 -7.51 13.21
C ASP A 299 7.22 -6.11 12.60
N PRO A 300 7.86 -5.94 11.43
CA PRO A 300 7.97 -4.65 10.77
C PRO A 300 6.61 -3.97 10.49
N ARG A 301 5.51 -4.74 10.43
CA ARG A 301 4.15 -4.18 10.27
C ARG A 301 3.75 -3.38 11.52
N ASP A 302 4.12 -3.83 12.71
CA ASP A 302 3.87 -3.12 13.97
C ASP A 302 4.89 -2.00 14.19
N ASP A 303 6.16 -2.25 13.89
CA ASP A 303 7.25 -1.29 14.05
C ASP A 303 7.02 -0.01 13.23
N LEU A 304 6.55 -0.20 11.99
CA LEU A 304 6.28 0.88 11.03
C LEU A 304 4.81 1.34 11.05
N LYS A 305 4.00 0.89 12.01
CA LYS A 305 2.59 1.27 12.16
C LYS A 305 1.77 1.09 10.88
N SER A 306 1.95 -0.05 10.21
CA SER A 306 1.27 -0.35 8.95
C SER A 306 -0.25 -0.37 9.12
N SER A 307 -0.93 0.45 8.32
CA SER A 307 -2.39 0.55 8.28
C SER A 307 -2.93 0.49 6.87
N ALA A 308 -2.13 0.02 5.91
CA ALA A 308 -2.51 -0.10 4.52
C ALA A 308 -2.13 -1.46 3.92
N VAL A 309 -2.89 -1.85 2.90
CA VAL A 309 -2.66 -3.03 2.08
C VAL A 309 -2.58 -2.60 0.62
N MET A 310 -1.60 -3.14 -0.09
CA MET A 310 -1.42 -2.94 -1.51
C MET A 310 -1.74 -4.23 -2.25
N PHE A 311 -2.61 -4.13 -3.25
CA PHE A 311 -2.86 -5.15 -4.26
C PHE A 311 -2.11 -4.82 -5.53
N ASN A 312 -1.60 -5.84 -6.22
CA ASN A 312 -0.91 -5.69 -7.48
C ASN A 312 -1.51 -6.57 -8.58
N ALA A 313 -1.76 -5.98 -9.74
CA ALA A 313 -2.10 -6.68 -10.97
C ALA A 313 -1.29 -6.09 -12.12
N LYS A 314 -0.72 -6.96 -12.95
CA LYS A 314 -0.06 -6.57 -14.20
C LYS A 314 -0.94 -6.95 -15.38
N ILE A 315 -1.10 -6.02 -16.30
CA ILE A 315 -1.82 -6.21 -17.55
C ILE A 315 -0.78 -6.14 -18.66
N ASP A 316 -0.73 -7.16 -19.52
CA ASP A 316 0.21 -7.24 -20.64
C ASP A 316 -0.53 -7.13 -21.98
N GLY A 317 -0.38 -5.99 -22.65
CA GLY A 317 -1.05 -5.71 -23.91
C GLY A 317 -2.57 -5.89 -23.83
N ASN A 318 -3.15 -6.69 -24.74
CA ASN A 318 -4.60 -6.92 -24.79
C ASN A 318 -5.06 -8.16 -24.01
N GLU A 319 -4.16 -8.94 -23.39
CA GLU A 319 -4.48 -10.15 -22.63
C GLU A 319 -5.52 -11.07 -23.34
N GLY A 320 -5.27 -11.44 -24.59
CA GLY A 320 -6.18 -12.30 -25.35
C GLY A 320 -7.40 -11.59 -25.95
N GLY A 321 -7.46 -10.26 -25.86
CA GLY A 321 -8.54 -9.42 -26.39
C GLY A 321 -9.49 -8.90 -25.31
N ASP A 322 -9.30 -9.31 -24.05
CA ASP A 322 -10.17 -8.90 -22.94
C ASP A 322 -10.01 -7.43 -22.58
N PHE A 323 -8.83 -6.90 -22.87
CA PHE A 323 -8.40 -5.56 -22.52
C PHE A 323 -8.27 -4.67 -23.75
N LEU A 324 -8.99 -3.56 -23.72
CA LEU A 324 -9.03 -2.60 -24.82
C LEU A 324 -7.68 -1.90 -25.01
N LEU A 325 -7.33 -1.62 -26.26
CA LEU A 325 -6.14 -0.88 -26.67
C LEU A 325 -6.55 0.36 -27.46
N GLY A 326 -5.70 1.38 -27.47
CA GLY A 326 -5.94 2.62 -28.18
C GLY A 326 -5.72 3.84 -27.30
N ASP A 327 -6.24 4.97 -27.75
CA ASP A 327 -6.19 6.22 -27.01
C ASP A 327 -7.40 6.31 -26.06
N ASN A 328 -7.27 7.04 -24.95
CA ASN A 328 -8.32 7.34 -23.98
C ASN A 328 -9.09 6.13 -23.44
N THR A 329 -8.41 4.99 -23.35
CA THR A 329 -9.04 3.68 -23.16
C THR A 329 -9.82 3.58 -21.84
N PHE A 330 -9.28 4.14 -20.75
CA PHE A 330 -9.94 4.10 -19.44
C PHE A 330 -9.66 5.33 -18.58
N ARG A 331 -10.57 5.62 -17.64
CA ARG A 331 -10.49 6.72 -16.66
C ARG A 331 -10.75 6.27 -15.23
N GLN A 332 -11.04 4.99 -15.02
CA GLN A 332 -11.41 4.46 -13.71
C GLN A 332 -10.68 3.15 -13.44
N VAL A 333 -10.20 2.98 -12.21
CA VAL A 333 -9.66 1.73 -11.68
C VAL A 333 -10.48 1.29 -10.47
N LEU A 334 -10.85 0.01 -10.46
CA LEU A 334 -11.76 -0.59 -9.49
C LEU A 334 -11.11 -1.79 -8.79
N LEU A 335 -11.56 -2.10 -7.57
CA LEU A 335 -11.30 -3.39 -6.92
C LEU A 335 -12.62 -4.13 -6.75
N LEU A 336 -12.75 -5.28 -7.39
CA LEU A 336 -13.92 -6.14 -7.27
C LEU A 336 -13.57 -7.43 -6.52
N ARG A 337 -14.51 -7.93 -5.73
CA ARG A 337 -14.43 -9.22 -5.03
C ARG A 337 -15.52 -10.14 -5.54
N SER A 338 -15.11 -11.31 -6.00
CA SER A 338 -15.96 -12.44 -6.39
C SER A 338 -17.14 -12.08 -7.32
N PRO A 339 -16.88 -11.49 -8.51
CA PRO A 339 -17.93 -11.34 -9.53
C PRO A 339 -18.41 -12.70 -10.04
N LEU A 340 -19.63 -12.75 -10.58
CA LEU A 340 -20.19 -13.91 -11.26
C LEU A 340 -19.86 -13.86 -12.75
N VAL A 341 -19.90 -15.03 -13.38
CA VAL A 341 -19.96 -15.15 -14.84
C VAL A 341 -21.23 -14.44 -15.33
N ALA A 342 -21.16 -13.76 -16.48
CA ALA A 342 -22.36 -13.15 -17.04
C ALA A 342 -23.36 -14.20 -17.50
N ASP A 343 -24.66 -13.94 -17.26
CA ASP A 343 -25.72 -14.78 -17.79
C ASP A 343 -25.65 -14.81 -19.32
N SER A 344 -25.79 -16.02 -19.84
CA SER A 344 -26.03 -16.25 -21.25
C SER A 344 -27.09 -17.34 -21.34
N ALA A 345 -27.87 -17.34 -22.42
CA ALA A 345 -28.97 -18.29 -22.62
C ALA A 345 -28.61 -19.78 -22.42
N ASP A 346 -27.32 -20.13 -22.34
CA ASP A 346 -26.76 -21.48 -22.14
C ASP A 346 -26.02 -21.71 -20.80
N ARG A 347 -26.02 -20.77 -19.84
CA ARG A 347 -25.33 -20.93 -18.53
C ARG A 347 -26.25 -20.54 -17.36
N PRO A 348 -26.68 -21.48 -16.50
CA PRO A 348 -27.48 -21.13 -15.34
C PRO A 348 -26.61 -20.36 -14.32
N ASP A 349 -26.96 -19.09 -14.15
CA ASP A 349 -26.37 -18.11 -13.23
C ASP A 349 -26.24 -18.57 -11.79
N ASP A 350 -25.11 -18.18 -11.19
CA ASP A 350 -24.62 -18.32 -9.80
C ASP A 350 -23.18 -18.88 -9.74
N GLN A 351 -22.50 -19.03 -10.89
CA GLN A 351 -21.10 -19.43 -10.92
C GLN A 351 -20.17 -18.22 -10.76
N LEU A 352 -19.23 -18.34 -9.82
CA LEU A 352 -18.14 -17.37 -9.65
C LEU A 352 -17.28 -17.31 -10.91
N PHE A 353 -16.91 -16.10 -11.32
CA PHE A 353 -15.92 -15.89 -12.37
C PHE A 353 -14.54 -16.37 -11.89
N THR A 354 -13.87 -17.18 -12.71
CA THR A 354 -12.64 -17.87 -12.30
C THR A 354 -11.43 -17.61 -13.18
N GLU A 355 -11.63 -17.00 -14.35
CA GLU A 355 -10.56 -16.75 -15.31
C GLU A 355 -9.62 -15.63 -14.83
N SER A 356 -8.40 -15.61 -15.38
CA SER A 356 -7.39 -14.61 -15.04
C SER A 356 -7.74 -13.21 -15.54
N THR A 357 -8.46 -13.12 -16.64
CA THR A 357 -8.90 -11.89 -17.29
C THR A 357 -10.32 -12.08 -17.79
N GLY A 358 -11.04 -10.97 -17.99
CA GLY A 358 -12.30 -11.01 -18.70
C GLY A 358 -12.76 -9.64 -19.15
N ASN A 359 -13.56 -9.62 -20.21
CA ASN A 359 -14.23 -8.43 -20.73
C ASN A 359 -15.72 -8.42 -20.33
N GLY A 360 -16.19 -7.33 -19.74
CA GLY A 360 -17.55 -7.16 -19.24
C GLY A 360 -18.46 -6.37 -20.19
N LEU A 361 -17.95 -5.95 -21.36
CA LEU A 361 -18.71 -5.15 -22.32
C LEU A 361 -19.72 -6.00 -23.09
N ILE A 362 -20.78 -5.35 -23.53
CA ILE A 362 -21.78 -5.93 -24.42
C ILE A 362 -21.13 -6.12 -25.79
N LYS A 363 -21.21 -7.33 -26.36
CA LYS A 363 -20.72 -7.64 -27.70
C LYS A 363 -21.88 -7.57 -28.69
N LEU A 364 -21.89 -6.57 -29.57
CA LEU A 364 -22.84 -6.47 -30.67
C LEU A 364 -22.23 -7.04 -31.94
N GLU A 365 -22.77 -8.16 -32.42
CA GLU A 365 -22.36 -8.74 -33.70
C GLU A 365 -23.22 -8.17 -34.82
N LEU A 366 -22.57 -7.74 -35.90
CA LEU A 366 -23.25 -7.15 -37.06
C LEU A 366 -23.13 -8.06 -38.28
N THR A 367 -24.24 -8.33 -38.96
CA THR A 367 -24.28 -9.14 -40.20
C THR A 367 -23.71 -8.41 -41.41
N SER A 368 -23.78 -7.08 -41.40
CA SER A 368 -23.23 -6.21 -42.43
C SER A 368 -22.95 -4.83 -41.87
N THR A 369 -21.98 -4.14 -42.47
CA THR A 369 -21.62 -2.76 -42.15
C THR A 369 -21.47 -1.95 -43.44
N ASN A 370 -21.75 -0.66 -43.34
CA ASN A 370 -21.46 0.34 -44.36
C ASN A 370 -20.72 1.50 -43.69
N GLY A 371 -19.48 1.72 -44.11
CA GLY A 371 -18.54 2.58 -43.40
C GLY A 371 -17.86 1.87 -42.22
N THR A 372 -17.11 2.63 -41.43
CA THR A 372 -16.36 2.15 -40.27
C THR A 372 -16.84 2.92 -39.06
N PHE A 373 -17.42 2.21 -38.10
CA PHE A 373 -17.83 2.79 -36.82
C PHE A 373 -16.65 3.50 -36.14
N VAL A 374 -16.95 4.61 -35.46
CA VAL A 374 -15.95 5.41 -34.77
C VAL A 374 -15.98 5.08 -33.28
N GLU A 375 -14.84 4.68 -32.72
CA GLU A 375 -14.66 4.52 -31.28
C GLU A 375 -14.90 5.84 -30.55
N ASP A 376 -15.19 5.79 -29.26
CA ASP A 376 -15.50 6.96 -28.45
C ASP A 376 -16.73 7.77 -28.91
N THR A 377 -17.67 7.10 -29.56
CA THR A 377 -18.95 7.69 -29.98
C THR A 377 -20.12 6.81 -29.58
N THR A 378 -21.35 7.31 -29.73
CA THR A 378 -22.55 6.52 -29.47
C THR A 378 -23.05 5.81 -30.71
N ILE A 379 -23.76 4.70 -30.55
CA ILE A 379 -24.54 4.05 -31.61
C ILE A 379 -26.02 4.06 -31.25
N GLU A 380 -26.90 4.15 -32.26
CA GLU A 380 -28.36 4.14 -32.07
C GLU A 380 -29.07 3.15 -33.01
N ASP A 381 -29.91 2.28 -32.46
CA ASP A 381 -30.87 1.45 -33.21
C ASP A 381 -32.01 2.34 -33.73
N GLN A 382 -32.14 2.42 -35.05
CA GLN A 382 -33.08 3.31 -35.74
C GLN A 382 -34.55 2.91 -35.55
N SER A 383 -34.83 1.67 -35.15
CA SER A 383 -36.19 1.17 -34.94
C SER A 383 -36.64 1.30 -33.48
N THR A 384 -35.76 0.99 -32.52
CA THR A 384 -36.10 0.94 -31.09
C THR A 384 -35.66 2.18 -30.31
N GLY A 385 -34.70 2.95 -30.84
CA GLY A 385 -34.05 4.04 -30.11
C GLY A 385 -33.06 3.55 -29.05
N ALA A 386 -32.69 2.26 -29.04
CA ALA A 386 -31.63 1.74 -28.18
C ALA A 386 -30.30 2.44 -28.47
N LYS A 387 -29.59 2.88 -27.43
CA LYS A 387 -28.28 3.56 -27.55
C LYS A 387 -27.23 2.86 -26.71
N ALA A 388 -25.98 2.93 -27.15
CA ALA A 388 -24.82 2.52 -26.36
C ALA A 388 -23.59 3.36 -26.77
N TYR A 389 -22.57 3.37 -25.94
CA TYR A 389 -21.28 3.97 -26.24
C TYR A 389 -20.35 2.90 -26.83
N ILE A 390 -19.64 3.23 -27.92
CA ILE A 390 -18.71 2.32 -28.60
C ILE A 390 -17.33 2.45 -27.94
N ASP A 391 -16.96 1.45 -27.15
CA ASP A 391 -15.64 1.39 -26.52
C ASP A 391 -14.56 0.94 -27.51
N THR A 392 -14.86 -0.03 -28.38
CA THR A 392 -13.97 -0.41 -29.47
C THR A 392 -14.72 -1.07 -30.63
N VAL A 393 -14.11 -1.01 -31.81
CA VAL A 393 -14.55 -1.72 -33.01
C VAL A 393 -13.62 -2.89 -33.28
N ASP A 394 -14.02 -4.08 -32.85
CA ASP A 394 -13.32 -5.32 -33.18
C ASP A 394 -13.71 -5.76 -34.60
N SER A 395 -12.95 -5.26 -35.58
CA SER A 395 -12.96 -5.82 -36.92
C SER A 395 -12.00 -6.99 -36.96
N VAL A 396 -12.51 -8.22 -37.03
CA VAL A 396 -11.68 -9.37 -37.39
C VAL A 396 -11.15 -9.11 -38.81
N ASN A 397 -9.93 -8.59 -38.88
CA ASN A 397 -9.23 -8.32 -40.12
C ASN A 397 -8.96 -9.64 -40.83
N GLY A 398 -9.72 -9.89 -41.90
CA GLY A 398 -9.44 -10.95 -42.85
C GLY A 398 -10.46 -12.08 -42.84
N SER A 399 -11.55 -11.88 -43.60
CA SER A 399 -12.39 -12.93 -44.17
C SER A 399 -13.24 -13.75 -43.18
N LEU A 400 -14.36 -13.17 -42.72
CA LEU A 400 -15.76 -13.64 -42.97
C LEU A 400 -16.77 -12.97 -41.99
N LEU A 401 -17.44 -11.92 -42.48
CA LEU A 401 -18.87 -11.58 -42.25
C LEU A 401 -19.42 -11.17 -40.87
N THR A 402 -18.64 -10.93 -39.81
CA THR A 402 -19.19 -10.27 -38.61
C THR A 402 -18.27 -9.18 -38.06
N ALA A 403 -18.68 -7.92 -38.16
CA ALA A 403 -18.05 -6.85 -37.38
C ALA A 403 -18.58 -6.93 -35.94
N ARG A 404 -17.71 -6.75 -34.95
CA ARG A 404 -18.08 -6.78 -33.53
C ARG A 404 -17.85 -5.41 -32.93
N LEU A 405 -18.87 -4.86 -32.29
CA LEU A 405 -18.74 -3.65 -31.47
C LEU A 405 -18.74 -4.09 -30.01
N LEU A 406 -17.74 -3.66 -29.26
CA LEU A 406 -17.80 -3.72 -27.80
C LEU A 406 -18.36 -2.40 -27.29
N VAL A 407 -19.45 -2.49 -26.55
CA VAL A 407 -20.22 -1.32 -26.14
C VAL A 407 -20.63 -1.42 -24.68
N HIS A 408 -20.85 -0.28 -24.04
CA HIS A 408 -21.52 -0.20 -22.74
C HIS A 408 -22.77 0.68 -22.80
N GLN A 409 -23.66 0.43 -21.84
CA GLN A 409 -24.86 1.22 -21.61
C GLN A 409 -24.82 1.81 -20.20
N ASN A 410 -25.15 3.09 -20.09
CA ASN A 410 -25.22 3.80 -18.82
C ASN A 410 -26.46 4.70 -18.75
N GLU A 411 -26.61 5.49 -17.68
CA GLU A 411 -27.78 6.37 -17.50
C GLU A 411 -27.96 7.39 -18.64
N THR A 412 -26.92 7.73 -19.39
CA THR A 412 -26.97 8.68 -20.53
C THR A 412 -27.47 8.01 -21.81
N THR A 413 -27.04 6.77 -22.09
CA THR A 413 -27.50 6.00 -23.25
C THR A 413 -28.84 5.31 -23.00
N GLY A 414 -29.21 5.12 -21.74
CA GLY A 414 -30.30 4.25 -21.33
C GLY A 414 -29.94 2.77 -21.46
N PHE A 415 -30.93 1.91 -21.22
CA PHE A 415 -30.75 0.46 -21.03
C PHE A 415 -31.61 -0.39 -21.97
N THR A 416 -32.06 0.19 -23.08
CA THR A 416 -32.88 -0.54 -24.06
C THR A 416 -31.98 -1.49 -24.84
N SER A 417 -32.32 -2.78 -24.88
CA SER A 417 -31.55 -3.78 -25.62
C SER A 417 -31.62 -3.55 -27.13
N PHE A 418 -30.53 -3.85 -27.84
CA PHE A 418 -30.52 -3.90 -29.30
C PHE A 418 -31.32 -5.12 -29.77
N THR A 419 -32.04 -4.96 -30.88
CA THR A 419 -32.85 -6.03 -31.46
C THR A 419 -32.22 -6.54 -32.75
N SER A 420 -32.23 -7.85 -32.95
CA SER A 420 -31.70 -8.47 -34.17
C SER A 420 -32.44 -7.99 -35.43
N SER A 421 -31.73 -7.95 -36.55
CA SER A 421 -32.16 -7.45 -37.86
C SER A 421 -32.44 -5.94 -37.95
N ASN A 422 -32.36 -5.18 -36.85
CA ASN A 422 -32.48 -3.73 -36.92
C ASN A 422 -31.20 -3.07 -37.45
N SER A 423 -31.38 -1.89 -38.05
CA SER A 423 -30.27 -1.05 -38.46
C SER A 423 -29.82 -0.16 -37.32
N VAL A 424 -28.51 -0.14 -37.08
CA VAL A 424 -27.84 0.75 -36.14
C VAL A 424 -27.03 1.80 -36.90
N THR A 425 -26.91 3.00 -36.35
CA THR A 425 -26.20 4.13 -36.98
C THR A 425 -25.40 4.92 -35.95
N ASP A 426 -24.19 5.34 -36.31
CA ASP A 426 -23.38 6.26 -35.49
C ASP A 426 -23.54 7.73 -35.93
N PRO A 427 -23.07 8.72 -35.14
CA PRO A 427 -23.12 10.14 -35.50
C PRO A 427 -22.41 10.50 -36.81
N SER A 428 -21.49 9.67 -37.28
CA SER A 428 -20.75 9.87 -38.53
C SER A 428 -21.52 9.34 -39.75
N GLY A 429 -22.67 8.70 -39.54
CA GLY A 429 -23.52 8.14 -40.59
C GLY A 429 -23.12 6.73 -41.03
N ASN A 430 -22.18 6.07 -40.34
CA ASN A 430 -21.87 4.67 -40.57
C ASN A 430 -23.03 3.81 -40.07
N THR A 431 -23.36 2.76 -40.81
CA THR A 431 -24.52 1.90 -40.50
C THR A 431 -24.13 0.44 -40.41
N GLY A 432 -24.92 -0.34 -39.66
CA GLY A 432 -24.80 -1.78 -39.61
C GLY A 432 -26.13 -2.45 -39.32
N ILE A 433 -26.21 -3.77 -39.53
CA ILE A 433 -27.39 -4.57 -39.20
C ILE A 433 -27.06 -5.53 -38.06
N VAL A 434 -27.76 -5.38 -36.92
CA VAL A 434 -27.55 -6.20 -35.72
C VAL A 434 -27.86 -7.66 -36.03
N SER A 435 -26.91 -8.55 -35.80
CA SER A 435 -27.13 -9.99 -35.81
C SER A 435 -27.69 -10.43 -34.46
N GLN A 436 -26.94 -10.14 -33.39
CA GLN A 436 -27.29 -10.48 -32.03
C GLN A 436 -26.52 -9.59 -31.04
N GLN A 437 -27.02 -9.54 -29.82
CA GLN A 437 -26.37 -8.95 -28.67
C GLN A 437 -25.95 -10.07 -27.72
N LEU A 438 -24.68 -10.10 -27.34
CA LEU A 438 -24.13 -11.05 -26.38
C LEU A 438 -23.64 -10.30 -25.13
N ALA A 439 -23.75 -10.93 -23.97
CA ALA A 439 -23.15 -10.43 -22.75
C ALA A 439 -21.62 -10.57 -22.78
N GLY A 440 -20.95 -9.88 -21.85
CA GLY A 440 -19.53 -10.07 -21.57
C GLY A 440 -19.25 -11.45 -20.95
N GLU A 441 -18.04 -11.64 -20.44
CA GLU A 441 -17.60 -12.88 -19.80
C GLU A 441 -17.91 -12.92 -18.30
N PHE A 442 -18.01 -11.76 -17.67
CA PHE A 442 -18.42 -11.59 -16.27
C PHE A 442 -19.53 -10.54 -16.18
N ASP A 443 -20.36 -10.59 -15.15
CA ASP A 443 -21.39 -9.56 -14.90
C ASP A 443 -20.83 -8.44 -14.02
N PRO A 444 -20.65 -7.20 -14.56
CA PRO A 444 -20.17 -6.05 -13.78
C PRO A 444 -21.03 -5.68 -12.58
N HIS A 445 -22.30 -6.10 -12.54
CA HIS A 445 -23.26 -5.76 -11.49
C HIS A 445 -23.25 -6.76 -10.32
N THR A 446 -22.46 -7.82 -10.41
CA THR A 446 -22.36 -8.86 -9.37
C THR A 446 -21.07 -8.70 -8.55
N GLY A 447 -20.95 -9.49 -7.47
CA GLY A 447 -19.84 -9.37 -6.52
C GLY A 447 -19.85 -8.06 -5.75
N GLU A 448 -18.76 -7.79 -5.02
CA GLU A 448 -18.62 -6.60 -4.17
C GLU A 448 -17.60 -5.63 -4.78
N LEU A 449 -17.95 -4.34 -4.87
CA LEU A 449 -17.06 -3.28 -5.33
C LEU A 449 -16.45 -2.61 -4.10
N LEU A 450 -15.14 -2.74 -3.94
CA LEU A 450 -14.44 -2.37 -2.71
C LEU A 450 -13.65 -1.07 -2.83
N TYR A 451 -13.37 -0.63 -4.06
CA TYR A 451 -12.53 0.54 -4.32
C TYR A 451 -12.88 1.18 -5.66
N ILE A 452 -12.85 2.50 -5.69
CA ILE A 452 -13.01 3.32 -6.89
C ILE A 452 -11.91 4.37 -6.92
N ASP A 453 -11.14 4.41 -8.00
CA ASP A 453 -10.18 5.46 -8.30
C ASP A 453 -10.48 6.09 -9.65
N ASN A 454 -10.83 7.37 -9.63
CA ASN A 454 -11.05 8.16 -10.82
C ASN A 454 -9.78 8.91 -11.17
N ARG A 455 -9.39 8.83 -12.43
CA ARG A 455 -8.17 9.44 -12.96
C ARG A 455 -8.42 10.18 -14.28
N ALA A 456 -7.38 10.82 -14.79
CA ALA A 456 -7.36 11.31 -16.16
C ALA A 456 -7.35 10.13 -17.14
N ALA A 457 -7.66 10.40 -18.40
CA ALA A 457 -7.63 9.39 -19.46
C ALA A 457 -6.25 8.73 -19.55
N VAL A 458 -6.26 7.41 -19.75
CA VAL A 458 -5.06 6.60 -19.90
C VAL A 458 -5.14 5.86 -21.23
N ASP A 459 -4.12 6.05 -22.06
CA ASP A 459 -3.92 5.33 -23.32
C ASP A 459 -3.27 3.98 -23.05
N ARG A 460 -3.55 2.99 -23.90
CA ARG A 460 -3.01 1.63 -23.80
C ARG A 460 -2.49 1.13 -25.13
N SER A 461 -1.37 0.43 -25.13
CA SER A 461 -0.81 -0.18 -26.33
C SER A 461 -0.44 -1.65 -26.13
N ALA A 462 -0.41 -2.40 -27.24
CA ALA A 462 -0.05 -3.82 -27.22
C ALA A 462 1.39 -4.09 -26.76
N GLU A 463 2.26 -3.08 -26.79
CA GLU A 463 3.67 -3.18 -26.40
C GLU A 463 3.92 -2.75 -24.95
N GLN A 464 2.87 -2.34 -24.24
CA GLN A 464 2.95 -1.85 -22.87
C GLN A 464 2.55 -2.93 -21.87
N ILE A 465 3.24 -2.90 -20.72
CA ILE A 465 2.84 -3.62 -19.52
C ILE A 465 2.42 -2.57 -18.51
N GLU A 466 1.15 -2.56 -18.14
CA GLU A 466 0.64 -1.69 -17.10
C GLU A 466 0.67 -2.38 -15.73
N ASP A 467 1.13 -1.63 -14.73
CA ASP A 467 1.28 -2.09 -13.36
C ASP A 467 0.25 -1.38 -12.46
N LEU A 468 -0.86 -2.06 -12.17
CA LEU A 468 -1.91 -1.54 -11.30
C LEU A 468 -1.59 -1.86 -9.85
N LYS A 469 -1.39 -0.80 -9.06
CA LYS A 469 -1.17 -0.84 -7.61
C LYS A 469 -2.32 -0.15 -6.91
N ILE A 470 -3.17 -0.92 -6.23
CA ILE A 470 -4.32 -0.40 -5.47
C ILE A 470 -3.95 -0.43 -3.99
N VAL A 471 -4.04 0.71 -3.31
CA VAL A 471 -3.72 0.81 -1.88
C VAL A 471 -4.99 1.13 -1.09
N ILE A 472 -5.34 0.26 -0.14
CA ILE A 472 -6.44 0.48 0.81
C ILE A 472 -5.83 0.84 2.16
N GLN A 473 -6.30 1.92 2.78
CA GLN A 473 -5.84 2.39 4.08
C GLN A 473 -7.01 2.50 5.07
N LEU A 474 -6.80 2.03 6.30
CA LEU A 474 -7.76 2.11 7.42
C LEU A 474 -7.41 3.19 8.46
#